data_AF-A0A1H1U6U2-F1
#
_entry.id   AF-A0A1H1U6U2-F1
#
_cell.length_a   1.000
_cell.length_b   1.000
_cell.length_c   1.000
_cell.angle_alpha   90.00
_cell.angle_beta   90.00
_cell.angle_gamma   90.00
#
_symmetry.space_group_name_H-M   'P 1'
#
loop_
_entity.id
_entity.type
_entity.pdbx_description
1 polymer ?
#
loop_
_entity_poly.entity_id
_entity_poly.type
_entity_poly.pdbx_seq_one_letter_code
_entity_poly.pdbx_strand_id
1 'polypeptide(L)'
;MIVSCQSQKFDVSYENIEINIQGKPGPWIKFDGKYYCYFKTDNDYYSSGSKHQFYILDKNGKIESKIDVPKALQTFYYDLYIKNDTIFTTEYYDHNTFYLDQIKNVWVESKKGSDLYYEDGDYSIYSLDFGEWGGVTWFKNKQTKDQYEIGATTPVINKLNKAYYLTTGNTILRINTPEKLNKSLEPYEYEKAVLGENYRREGSNSTNGLDIIFEYKNDDFFNPKFSLATSFISNNKLYHIYKDSISTKIGEVINNNLVPVYTFNAKIKPFNWYYDSRYPIQNNNYQTVQFKTDSDNIYGIIEISENNINVTSFKNVYHEPVFEETKMKEWFENIFDHYYSNFDNLFLKQIDKIEQNLKATDLTQNHKISHYLLEDKDVQTPRIYRKIEDSGVSLLTMYYYNTKNEKIELIEFDWKNNTNRRDVINSKSNKTKSEFLYKTKFEWISNYLKNKLGEPSSSISESESVEQKWTKDNLTVRVKYIKRGLELRIYKN
;
A
#
# COMPACT_ATOMS: atom_id res chain seq x y z
N MET A 1 -19.86 33.03 37.39
CA MET A 1 -19.36 32.35 36.17
C MET A 1 -19.65 30.88 36.33
N ILE A 2 -20.69 30.38 35.66
CA ILE A 2 -21.02 28.96 35.64
C ILE A 2 -20.34 28.40 34.39
N VAL A 3 -19.30 27.59 34.60
CA VAL A 3 -18.70 26.78 33.53
C VAL A 3 -19.74 25.75 33.15
N SER A 4 -20.44 25.99 32.04
CA SER A 4 -21.32 25.01 31.42
C SER A 4 -20.46 23.84 30.99
N CYS A 5 -20.53 22.75 31.75
CA CYS A 5 -20.01 21.46 31.37
C CYS A 5 -20.87 20.98 30.19
N GLN A 6 -20.40 21.19 28.95
CA GLN A 6 -21.00 20.53 27.80
C GLN A 6 -20.82 19.02 28.00
N SER A 7 -21.90 18.32 28.30
CA SER A 7 -21.93 16.85 28.27
C SER A 7 -21.35 16.39 26.93
N GLN A 8 -20.30 15.59 26.97
CA GLN A 8 -19.65 15.10 25.77
C GLN A 8 -20.66 14.26 24.97
N LYS A 9 -21.00 14.68 23.75
CA LYS A 9 -22.03 14.01 22.92
C LYS A 9 -21.62 12.60 22.46
N PHE A 10 -20.33 12.27 22.55
CA PHE A 10 -19.74 11.02 22.08
C PHE A 10 -18.80 10.45 23.12
N ASP A 11 -18.90 9.14 23.31
CA ASP A 11 -17.99 8.36 24.14
C ASP A 11 -16.80 7.94 23.28
N VAL A 12 -15.73 8.75 23.36
CA VAL A 12 -14.54 8.55 22.53
C VAL A 12 -13.43 7.90 23.36
N SER A 13 -13.05 6.68 22.99
CA SER A 13 -11.92 5.95 23.58
C SER A 13 -10.71 5.94 22.64
N TYR A 14 -9.52 5.83 23.24
CA TYR A 14 -8.25 5.77 22.51
C TYR A 14 -7.47 4.55 22.96
N GLU A 15 -6.93 3.81 21.99
CA GLU A 15 -6.11 2.63 22.20
C GLU A 15 -4.83 2.73 21.37
N ASN A 16 -3.73 2.24 21.92
CA ASN A 16 -2.45 2.15 21.22
C ASN A 16 -1.96 0.71 21.23
N ILE A 17 -1.70 0.18 20.05
CA ILE A 17 -1.25 -1.19 19.83
C ILE A 17 0.12 -1.13 19.16
N GLU A 18 1.09 -1.87 19.70
CA GLU A 18 2.40 -2.03 19.06
C GLU A 18 2.38 -3.27 18.17
N ILE A 19 2.87 -3.11 16.93
CA ILE A 19 3.00 -4.20 15.96
C ILE A 19 4.41 -4.21 15.36
N ASN A 20 4.86 -5.36 14.88
CA ASN A 20 6.17 -5.53 14.27
C ASN A 20 6.02 -6.28 12.95
N ILE A 21 5.60 -5.55 11.91
CA ILE A 21 5.29 -6.12 10.59
C ILE A 21 6.11 -5.40 9.53
N GLN A 22 6.78 -6.18 8.67
CA GLN A 22 7.56 -5.65 7.58
C GLN A 22 6.67 -4.95 6.54
N GLY A 23 7.11 -3.78 6.09
CA GLY A 23 6.48 -3.04 4.99
C GLY A 23 5.62 -1.86 5.43
N LYS A 24 4.93 -1.28 4.46
CA LYS A 24 3.98 -0.17 4.63
C LYS A 24 2.57 -0.75 4.67
N PRO A 25 1.67 -0.24 5.52
CA PRO A 25 0.32 -0.77 5.58
C PRO A 25 -0.44 -0.48 4.27
N GLY A 26 -1.16 -1.48 3.76
CA GLY A 26 -2.14 -1.39 2.67
C GLY A 26 -3.54 -1.18 3.25
N PRO A 27 -4.62 -1.68 2.64
CA PRO A 27 -5.94 -1.69 3.27
C PRO A 27 -5.99 -2.52 4.57
N TRP A 28 -6.71 -2.04 5.58
CA TRP A 28 -7.01 -2.79 6.81
C TRP A 28 -8.43 -2.57 7.31
N ILE A 29 -8.96 -3.60 7.97
CA ILE A 29 -10.31 -3.61 8.55
C ILE A 29 -10.28 -4.29 9.92
N LYS A 30 -11.30 -4.03 10.73
CA LYS A 30 -11.56 -4.78 11.96
C LYS A 30 -12.86 -5.55 11.81
N PHE A 31 -12.83 -6.83 12.13
CA PHE A 31 -14.00 -7.71 12.07
C PHE A 31 -13.89 -8.77 13.16
N ASP A 32 -14.97 -9.01 13.89
CA ASP A 32 -15.03 -10.00 14.97
C ASP A 32 -13.85 -9.91 15.97
N GLY A 33 -13.54 -8.68 16.41
CA GLY A 33 -12.47 -8.41 17.38
C GLY A 33 -11.04 -8.59 16.88
N LYS A 34 -10.82 -8.91 15.61
CA LYS A 34 -9.51 -9.09 14.97
C LYS A 34 -9.25 -8.01 13.92
N TYR A 35 -7.98 -7.81 13.61
CA TYR A 35 -7.55 -6.93 12.52
C TYR A 35 -7.08 -7.75 11.33
N TYR A 36 -7.52 -7.33 10.14
CA TYR A 36 -7.17 -7.96 8.88
C TYR A 36 -6.48 -6.89 8.04
N CYS A 37 -5.22 -7.10 7.72
CA CYS A 37 -4.39 -6.03 7.19
C CYS A 37 -3.44 -6.51 6.11
N TYR A 38 -3.43 -5.78 5.01
CA TYR A 38 -2.39 -5.89 4.00
C TYR A 38 -1.17 -5.08 4.39
N PHE A 39 0.00 -5.59 4.02
CA PHE A 39 1.26 -4.89 4.08
C PHE A 39 1.96 -5.01 2.73
N LYS A 40 2.34 -3.86 2.18
CA LYS A 40 3.21 -3.76 1.02
C LYS A 40 4.65 -3.77 1.49
N THR A 41 5.42 -4.79 1.11
CA THR A 41 6.88 -4.68 1.18
C THR A 41 7.37 -3.96 -0.07
N ASP A 42 8.17 -2.91 0.12
CA ASP A 42 8.76 -2.16 -0.98
C ASP A 42 9.73 -3.05 -1.76
N ASN A 43 9.81 -2.82 -3.07
CA ASN A 43 10.78 -3.48 -3.93
C ASN A 43 11.76 -2.46 -4.53
N ASP A 44 11.93 -1.33 -3.82
CA ASP A 44 12.78 -0.17 -4.03
C ASP A 44 13.17 0.13 -5.48
N TYR A 45 14.08 -0.67 -6.02
CA TYR A 45 14.81 -0.41 -7.24
C TYR A 45 14.16 -1.00 -8.50
N TYR A 46 13.43 -2.12 -8.38
CA TYR A 46 12.96 -2.88 -9.54
C TYR A 46 11.49 -2.65 -9.87
N SER A 47 10.78 -1.82 -9.07
CA SER A 47 9.44 -1.27 -9.33
C SER A 47 8.36 -2.24 -9.84
N SER A 48 8.52 -3.56 -9.71
CA SER A 48 7.66 -4.51 -10.45
C SER A 48 6.38 -4.95 -9.75
N GLY A 49 5.94 -4.13 -8.80
CA GLY A 49 4.78 -4.39 -7.96
C GLY A 49 5.18 -4.64 -6.51
N SER A 50 4.29 -4.25 -5.61
CA SER A 50 4.36 -4.69 -4.21
C SER A 50 4.38 -6.21 -4.13
N LYS A 51 5.13 -6.77 -3.17
CA LYS A 51 4.73 -8.05 -2.58
C LYS A 51 3.77 -7.72 -1.44
N HIS A 52 2.49 -7.91 -1.68
CA HIS A 52 1.49 -7.83 -0.63
C HIS A 52 1.58 -9.06 0.25
N GLN A 53 1.59 -8.81 1.55
CA GLN A 53 1.45 -9.80 2.59
C GLN A 53 0.14 -9.51 3.32
N PHE A 54 -0.61 -10.55 3.68
CA PHE A 54 -1.84 -10.40 4.43
C PHE A 54 -1.68 -11.03 5.80
N TYR A 55 -2.11 -10.29 6.82
CA TYR A 55 -1.99 -10.71 8.22
C TYR A 55 -3.35 -10.64 8.91
N ILE A 56 -3.59 -11.62 9.78
CA ILE A 56 -4.65 -11.59 10.78
C ILE A 56 -3.97 -11.33 12.13
N LEU A 57 -4.39 -10.26 12.79
CA LEU A 57 -3.89 -9.86 14.11
C LEU A 57 -5.01 -10.03 15.15
N ASP A 58 -4.64 -10.46 16.35
CA ASP A 58 -5.54 -10.42 17.49
C ASP A 58 -5.83 -8.97 17.93
N LYS A 59 -6.73 -8.82 18.91
CA LYS A 59 -7.10 -7.51 19.46
C LYS A 59 -5.92 -6.71 20.05
N ASN A 60 -4.79 -7.35 20.34
CA ASN A 60 -3.59 -6.72 20.90
C ASN A 60 -2.49 -6.54 19.84
N GLY A 61 -2.78 -6.78 18.55
CA GLY A 61 -1.83 -6.63 17.45
C GLY A 61 -0.86 -7.80 17.27
N LYS A 62 -1.05 -8.92 17.98
CA LYS A 62 -0.22 -10.12 17.77
C LYS A 62 -0.64 -10.82 16.49
N ILE A 63 0.34 -11.18 15.66
CA ILE A 63 0.09 -11.97 14.43
C ILE A 63 -0.43 -13.35 14.82
N GLU A 64 -1.68 -13.64 14.47
CA GLU A 64 -2.27 -14.98 14.57
C GLU A 64 -2.00 -15.79 13.30
N SER A 65 -2.01 -15.15 12.14
CA SER A 65 -1.81 -15.82 10.85
C SER A 65 -1.22 -14.89 9.81
N LYS A 66 -0.39 -15.46 8.94
CA LYS A 66 0.09 -14.84 7.70
C LYS A 66 -0.46 -15.66 6.55
N ILE A 67 -1.14 -15.01 5.62
CA ILE A 67 -1.84 -15.65 4.51
C ILE A 67 -1.17 -15.24 3.20
N ASP A 68 -0.94 -16.23 2.35
CA ASP A 68 -0.42 -15.99 1.01
C ASP A 68 -1.45 -15.22 0.18
N VAL A 69 -1.00 -14.14 -0.43
CA VAL A 69 -1.85 -13.27 -1.24
C VAL A 69 -1.86 -13.77 -2.69
N PRO A 70 -3.02 -14.11 -3.27
CA PRO A 70 -3.17 -14.51 -4.66
C PRO A 70 -2.41 -13.60 -5.63
N LYS A 71 -1.88 -14.19 -6.72
CA LYS A 71 -1.11 -13.44 -7.73
C LYS A 71 -1.90 -12.27 -8.34
N ALA A 72 -3.20 -12.44 -8.54
CA ALA A 72 -4.10 -11.40 -9.04
C ALA A 72 -4.15 -10.16 -8.12
N LEU A 73 -3.93 -10.33 -6.81
CA LEU A 73 -3.97 -9.25 -5.81
C LEU A 73 -2.58 -8.62 -5.56
N GLN A 74 -1.56 -8.99 -6.33
CA GLN A 74 -0.23 -8.36 -6.28
C GLN A 74 -0.21 -7.05 -7.10
N THR A 75 -1.20 -6.18 -6.88
CA THR A 75 -1.45 -4.90 -7.59
C THR A 75 -1.72 -3.77 -6.61
N PHE A 76 -1.54 -2.50 -6.99
CA PHE A 76 -1.79 -1.35 -6.11
C PHE A 76 -3.28 -1.02 -5.91
N TYR A 77 -4.14 -1.59 -6.75
CA TYR A 77 -5.54 -1.20 -6.88
C TYR A 77 -6.44 -2.35 -6.49
N TYR A 78 -6.74 -2.43 -5.20
CA TYR A 78 -7.65 -3.41 -4.62
C TYR A 78 -8.26 -2.84 -3.35
N ASP A 79 -9.33 -3.47 -2.91
CA ASP A 79 -10.04 -3.16 -1.67
C ASP A 79 -10.00 -4.33 -0.68
N LEU A 80 -10.50 -4.05 0.52
CA LEU A 80 -10.69 -5.05 1.58
C LEU A 80 -11.98 -4.68 2.30
N TYR A 81 -13.01 -5.51 2.16
CA TYR A 81 -14.35 -5.18 2.65
C TYR A 81 -15.07 -6.36 3.31
N ILE A 82 -16.11 -6.05 4.08
CA ILE A 82 -16.96 -7.04 4.75
C ILE A 82 -18.31 -7.06 4.06
N LYS A 83 -18.80 -8.26 3.74
CA LYS A 83 -20.15 -8.48 3.20
C LYS A 83 -20.69 -9.80 3.73
N ASN A 84 -21.91 -9.79 4.27
CA ASN A 84 -22.56 -10.98 4.84
C ASN A 84 -21.63 -11.75 5.79
N ASP A 85 -21.05 -11.04 6.76
CA ASP A 85 -20.11 -11.58 7.76
C ASP A 85 -18.87 -12.28 7.18
N THR A 86 -18.54 -11.99 5.92
CA THR A 86 -17.40 -12.56 5.21
C THR A 86 -16.50 -11.45 4.70
N ILE A 87 -15.19 -11.66 4.78
CA ILE A 87 -14.19 -10.71 4.30
C ILE A 87 -13.89 -11.01 2.83
N PHE A 88 -13.93 -9.96 2.01
CA PHE A 88 -13.64 -10.00 0.59
C PHE A 88 -12.54 -9.02 0.22
N THR A 89 -11.91 -9.30 -0.90
CA THR A 89 -10.97 -8.40 -1.56
C THR A 89 -11.15 -8.56 -3.06
N THR A 90 -11.10 -7.45 -3.78
CA THR A 90 -11.25 -7.44 -5.22
C THR A 90 -10.29 -6.45 -5.84
N GLU A 91 -9.56 -6.87 -6.87
CA GLU A 91 -8.72 -5.94 -7.61
C GLU A 91 -9.52 -5.11 -8.62
N TYR A 92 -8.96 -3.98 -9.03
CA TYR A 92 -9.68 -2.95 -9.78
C TYR A 92 -9.83 -3.27 -11.28
N TYR A 93 -8.84 -3.91 -11.91
CA TYR A 93 -8.76 -4.00 -13.37
C TYR A 93 -9.57 -5.15 -13.94
N ASP A 94 -9.33 -6.37 -13.49
CA ASP A 94 -10.02 -7.56 -13.99
C ASP A 94 -11.17 -7.98 -13.06
N HIS A 95 -11.34 -7.28 -11.94
CA HIS A 95 -12.32 -7.55 -10.90
C HIS A 95 -12.26 -8.98 -10.31
N ASN A 96 -11.08 -9.60 -10.30
CA ASN A 96 -10.86 -10.86 -9.61
C ASN A 96 -11.20 -10.70 -8.13
N THR A 97 -12.21 -11.44 -7.68
CA THR A 97 -12.77 -11.34 -6.33
C THR A 97 -12.39 -12.57 -5.53
N PHE A 98 -11.98 -12.38 -4.29
CA PHE A 98 -11.66 -13.46 -3.36
C PHE A 98 -12.38 -13.23 -2.04
N TYR A 99 -12.84 -14.31 -1.41
CA TYR A 99 -13.25 -14.29 -0.02
C TYR A 99 -12.21 -15.01 0.85
N LEU A 100 -12.13 -14.61 2.12
CA LEU A 100 -11.25 -15.24 3.08
C LEU A 100 -11.96 -16.42 3.75
N ASP A 101 -11.51 -17.65 3.48
CA ASP A 101 -11.88 -18.82 4.29
C ASP A 101 -11.10 -18.73 5.61
N GLN A 102 -11.73 -18.17 6.65
CA GLN A 102 -11.11 -17.95 7.96
C GLN A 102 -10.78 -19.26 8.70
N ILE A 103 -11.38 -20.39 8.33
CA ILE A 103 -11.08 -21.69 8.94
C ILE A 103 -9.79 -22.24 8.36
N LYS A 104 -9.62 -22.13 7.05
CA LYS A 104 -8.42 -22.61 6.34
C LYS A 104 -7.31 -21.56 6.25
N ASN A 105 -7.59 -20.30 6.56
CA ASN A 105 -6.69 -19.16 6.39
C ASN A 105 -6.17 -19.03 4.95
N VAL A 106 -7.08 -19.11 3.97
CA VAL A 106 -6.75 -18.98 2.55
C VAL A 106 -7.74 -18.08 1.83
N TRP A 107 -7.26 -17.38 0.82
CA TRP A 107 -8.11 -16.70 -0.15
C TRP A 107 -8.70 -17.70 -1.14
N VAL A 108 -10.02 -17.66 -1.32
CA VAL A 108 -10.74 -18.50 -2.26
C VAL A 108 -11.37 -17.60 -3.32
N GLU A 109 -11.09 -17.91 -4.58
CA GLU A 109 -11.65 -17.17 -5.72
C GLU A 109 -13.18 -17.29 -5.74
N SER A 110 -13.83 -16.18 -6.06
CA SER A 110 -15.28 -16.05 -6.18
C SER A 110 -15.63 -15.18 -7.37
N LYS A 111 -16.89 -15.26 -7.81
CA LYS A 111 -17.43 -14.33 -8.79
C LYS A 111 -17.45 -12.91 -8.24
N LYS A 112 -17.32 -11.93 -9.14
CA LYS A 112 -17.48 -10.50 -8.82
C LYS A 112 -18.76 -10.28 -8.01
N GLY A 113 -18.61 -9.65 -6.84
CA GLY A 113 -19.74 -9.22 -6.04
C GLY A 113 -20.51 -8.08 -6.72
N SER A 114 -21.80 -7.94 -6.39
CA SER A 114 -22.57 -6.76 -6.81
C SER A 114 -21.97 -5.47 -6.25
N ASP A 115 -21.93 -4.40 -7.05
CA ASP A 115 -21.53 -3.03 -6.66
C ASP A 115 -22.65 -2.31 -5.87
N LEU A 116 -23.49 -3.08 -5.17
CA LEU A 116 -24.53 -2.58 -4.28
C LEU A 116 -23.86 -1.86 -3.11
N TYR A 117 -24.17 -0.58 -2.98
CA TYR A 117 -23.57 0.33 -2.02
C TYR A 117 -24.46 0.46 -0.78
N TYR A 118 -25.76 0.77 -0.96
CA TYR A 118 -26.79 0.89 0.09
C TYR A 118 -28.04 0.13 -0.33
N GLU A 119 -28.81 -0.35 0.65
CA GLU A 119 -30.12 -0.91 0.38
C GLU A 119 -31.10 -0.61 1.52
N ASP A 120 -32.35 -0.32 1.15
CA ASP A 120 -33.46 -0.28 2.11
C ASP A 120 -34.72 -0.92 1.50
N GLY A 121 -35.89 -0.72 2.13
CA GLY A 121 -37.15 -1.29 1.65
C GLY A 121 -37.60 -0.82 0.26
N ASP A 122 -37.18 0.38 -0.15
CA ASP A 122 -37.68 1.07 -1.35
C ASP A 122 -36.67 1.03 -2.50
N TYR A 123 -35.37 1.14 -2.19
CA TYR A 123 -34.30 1.35 -3.15
C TYR A 123 -33.12 0.40 -2.95
N SER A 124 -32.54 -0.04 -4.07
CA SER A 124 -31.17 -0.58 -4.14
C SER A 124 -30.29 0.50 -4.76
N ILE A 125 -29.21 0.89 -4.07
CA ILE A 125 -28.34 1.98 -4.49
C ILE A 125 -26.98 1.43 -4.88
N TYR A 126 -26.52 1.77 -6.08
CA TYR A 126 -25.22 1.37 -6.63
C TYR A 126 -24.33 2.59 -6.79
N SER A 127 -23.01 2.44 -6.66
CA SER A 127 -22.08 3.54 -6.91
C SER A 127 -20.77 3.03 -7.47
N LEU A 128 -20.21 3.74 -8.45
CA LEU A 128 -18.94 3.41 -9.07
C LEU A 128 -18.10 4.66 -9.32
N ASP A 129 -16.79 4.44 -9.29
CA ASP A 129 -15.76 5.38 -9.70
C ASP A 129 -15.14 4.89 -11.02
N PHE A 130 -15.18 5.74 -12.04
CA PHE A 130 -14.56 5.51 -13.35
C PHE A 130 -13.19 6.20 -13.45
N GLY A 131 -12.57 6.54 -12.32
CA GLY A 131 -11.25 7.16 -12.23
C GLY A 131 -11.29 8.63 -12.63
N GLU A 132 -10.39 9.04 -13.53
CA GLU A 132 -10.33 10.44 -14.01
C GLU A 132 -11.62 10.91 -14.71
N TRP A 133 -12.50 9.97 -15.08
CA TRP A 133 -13.76 10.22 -15.75
C TRP A 133 -14.93 10.47 -14.78
N GLY A 134 -14.67 10.48 -13.46
CA GLY A 134 -15.67 10.73 -12.42
C GLY A 134 -16.49 9.49 -12.05
N GLY A 135 -17.55 9.68 -11.27
CA GLY A 135 -18.38 8.59 -10.76
C GLY A 135 -19.87 8.85 -10.86
N VAL A 136 -20.65 7.80 -10.60
CA VAL A 136 -22.12 7.84 -10.66
C VAL A 136 -22.68 7.05 -9.50
N THR A 137 -23.75 7.57 -8.91
CA THR A 137 -24.58 6.84 -7.97
C THR A 137 -25.98 6.65 -8.56
N TRP A 138 -26.47 5.41 -8.57
CA TRP A 138 -27.79 5.03 -9.09
C TRP A 138 -28.72 4.61 -7.96
N PHE A 139 -29.95 5.10 -7.99
CA PHE A 139 -31.06 4.68 -7.15
C PHE A 139 -32.02 3.85 -7.99
N LYS A 140 -32.04 2.53 -7.77
CA LYS A 140 -32.98 1.62 -8.44
C LYS A 140 -34.20 1.39 -7.54
N ASN A 141 -35.36 1.85 -7.98
CA ASN A 141 -36.61 1.61 -7.27
C ASN A 141 -36.94 0.11 -7.32
N LYS A 142 -37.17 -0.51 -6.15
CA LYS A 142 -37.40 -1.96 -6.06
C LYS A 142 -38.77 -2.39 -6.62
N GLN A 143 -39.76 -1.50 -6.58
CA GLN A 143 -41.12 -1.75 -7.03
C GLN A 143 -41.27 -1.49 -8.53
N THR A 144 -40.91 -0.30 -9.00
CA THR A 144 -41.09 0.09 -10.41
C THR A 144 -39.96 -0.37 -11.32
N LYS A 145 -38.79 -0.71 -10.75
CA LYS A 145 -37.53 -1.01 -11.44
C LYS A 145 -36.90 0.18 -12.17
N ASP A 146 -37.50 1.36 -12.10
CA ASP A 146 -36.90 2.58 -12.63
C ASP A 146 -35.58 2.90 -11.92
N GLN A 147 -34.63 3.44 -12.69
CA GLN A 147 -33.34 3.87 -12.19
C GLN A 147 -33.23 5.39 -12.30
N TYR A 148 -32.63 5.99 -11.28
CA TYR A 148 -32.35 7.41 -11.23
C TYR A 148 -30.89 7.64 -10.85
N GLU A 149 -30.26 8.70 -11.36
CA GLU A 149 -28.82 8.90 -11.21
C GLU A 149 -28.43 10.32 -10.81
N ILE A 150 -27.27 10.41 -10.15
CA ILE A 150 -26.66 11.63 -9.65
C ILE A 150 -25.14 11.58 -9.80
N GLY A 151 -24.54 12.75 -10.00
CA GLY A 151 -23.10 12.94 -9.96
C GLY A 151 -22.56 12.91 -8.53
N ALA A 152 -22.31 11.71 -8.02
CA ALA A 152 -21.64 11.50 -6.74
C ALA A 152 -20.81 10.21 -6.83
N THR A 153 -19.48 10.33 -6.72
CA THR A 153 -18.55 9.21 -6.73
C THR A 153 -18.47 8.59 -5.34
N THR A 154 -18.89 7.33 -5.22
CA THR A 154 -18.71 6.48 -4.02
C THR A 154 -19.00 7.20 -2.69
N PRO A 155 -20.17 7.86 -2.54
CA PRO A 155 -20.47 8.64 -1.34
C PRO A 155 -20.77 7.74 -0.15
N VAL A 156 -20.56 8.22 1.07
CA VAL A 156 -21.17 7.60 2.25
C VAL A 156 -22.67 7.94 2.26
N ILE A 157 -23.53 6.92 2.31
CA ILE A 157 -24.98 7.07 2.22
C ILE A 157 -25.62 6.81 3.58
N ASN A 158 -26.45 7.75 4.02
CA ASN A 158 -27.25 7.65 5.23
C ASN A 158 -28.72 7.99 4.93
N LYS A 159 -29.68 7.22 5.47
CA LYS A 159 -31.11 7.55 5.40
C LYS A 159 -31.60 8.09 6.74
N LEU A 160 -32.07 9.34 6.76
CA LEU A 160 -32.55 10.01 7.97
C LEU A 160 -33.84 10.79 7.63
N ASN A 161 -34.88 10.63 8.45
CA ASN A 161 -36.18 11.32 8.26
C ASN A 161 -36.75 11.19 6.83
N LYS A 162 -36.64 9.99 6.23
CA LYS A 162 -37.06 9.66 4.85
C LYS A 162 -36.25 10.31 3.71
N ALA A 163 -35.22 11.10 4.02
CA ALA A 163 -34.29 11.63 3.02
C ALA A 163 -32.99 10.82 3.01
N TYR A 164 -32.35 10.76 1.84
CA TYR A 164 -30.99 10.24 1.70
C TYR A 164 -29.99 11.39 1.81
N TYR A 165 -28.90 11.13 2.51
CA TYR A 165 -27.77 12.03 2.67
C TYR A 165 -26.54 11.37 2.09
N LEU A 166 -25.89 12.06 1.16
CA LEU A 166 -24.69 11.59 0.48
C LEU A 166 -23.53 12.49 0.91
N THR A 167 -22.55 11.91 1.60
CA THR A 167 -21.32 12.59 1.99
C THR A 167 -20.22 12.20 1.02
N THR A 168 -19.70 13.20 0.30
CA THR A 168 -18.51 13.07 -0.56
C THR A 168 -17.33 13.77 0.11
N GLY A 169 -16.14 13.75 -0.51
CA GLY A 169 -14.92 14.32 0.06
C GLY A 169 -15.01 15.79 0.48
N ASN A 170 -15.89 16.59 -0.14
CA ASN A 170 -16.05 18.02 0.18
C ASN A 170 -17.49 18.54 0.17
N THR A 171 -18.48 17.70 -0.14
CA THR A 171 -19.91 18.06 -0.14
C THR A 171 -20.78 17.12 0.68
N ILE A 172 -21.90 17.67 1.18
CA ILE A 172 -22.97 16.93 1.81
C ILE A 172 -24.25 17.25 1.03
N LEU A 173 -24.80 16.23 0.37
CA LEU A 173 -25.99 16.32 -0.48
C LEU A 173 -27.17 15.71 0.22
N ARG A 174 -28.38 16.24 0.00
CA ARG A 174 -29.65 15.67 0.46
C ARG A 174 -30.57 15.38 -0.72
N ILE A 175 -31.15 14.19 -0.74
CA ILE A 175 -32.13 13.74 -1.73
C ILE A 175 -33.40 13.39 -0.97
N ASN A 176 -34.42 14.23 -1.10
CA ASN A 176 -35.72 13.99 -0.47
C ASN A 176 -36.51 12.88 -1.18
N THR A 177 -36.32 12.73 -2.49
CA THR A 177 -37.10 11.82 -3.35
C THR A 177 -36.25 11.44 -4.57
N PRO A 178 -35.73 10.21 -4.67
CA PRO A 178 -34.89 9.78 -5.80
C PRO A 178 -35.52 9.98 -7.18
N GLU A 179 -36.86 9.93 -7.28
CA GLU A 179 -37.61 10.12 -8.52
C GLU A 179 -37.49 11.54 -9.12
N LYS A 180 -36.99 12.50 -8.34
CA LYS A 180 -36.69 13.87 -8.81
C LYS A 180 -35.30 14.01 -9.41
N LEU A 181 -34.44 13.00 -9.25
CA LEU A 181 -33.16 12.95 -9.93
C LEU A 181 -33.38 12.64 -11.42
N ASN A 182 -32.31 12.72 -12.21
CA ASN A 182 -32.40 12.33 -13.61
C ASN A 182 -32.69 10.83 -13.73
N LYS A 183 -33.71 10.48 -14.51
CA LYS A 183 -33.96 9.08 -14.85
C LYS A 183 -32.78 8.55 -15.68
N SER A 184 -32.20 7.44 -15.24
CA SER A 184 -31.16 6.73 -15.98
C SER A 184 -31.86 5.87 -17.03
N LEU A 185 -31.53 6.09 -18.30
CA LEU A 185 -32.09 5.37 -19.46
C LEU A 185 -30.96 4.66 -20.18
N GLU A 186 -31.24 3.61 -20.95
CA GLU A 186 -30.21 2.97 -21.78
C GLU A 186 -29.42 4.00 -22.63
N PRO A 187 -28.09 3.86 -22.75
CA PRO A 187 -27.24 2.79 -22.19
C PRO A 187 -26.71 3.07 -20.76
N TYR A 188 -27.21 4.11 -20.10
CA TYR A 188 -26.69 4.61 -18.83
C TYR A 188 -27.16 3.81 -17.60
N GLU A 189 -28.21 3.02 -17.70
CA GLU A 189 -28.65 2.13 -16.61
C GLU A 189 -27.50 1.22 -16.12
N TYR A 190 -27.40 1.00 -14.80
CA TYR A 190 -26.28 0.32 -14.16
C TYR A 190 -25.92 -1.03 -14.82
N GLU A 191 -26.93 -1.85 -15.12
CA GLU A 191 -26.73 -3.18 -15.73
C GLU A 191 -26.03 -3.09 -17.09
N LYS A 192 -26.39 -2.12 -17.93
CA LYS A 192 -25.77 -1.93 -19.24
C LYS A 192 -24.45 -1.19 -19.16
N ALA A 193 -24.36 -0.20 -18.26
CA ALA A 193 -23.19 0.63 -18.10
C ALA A 193 -21.99 -0.10 -17.47
N VAL A 194 -22.25 -1.15 -16.70
CA VAL A 194 -21.24 -1.81 -15.85
C VAL A 194 -21.08 -3.28 -16.20
N LEU A 195 -22.18 -3.99 -16.50
CA LEU A 195 -22.13 -5.43 -16.77
C LEU A 195 -22.12 -5.74 -18.28
N GLY A 196 -22.34 -4.73 -19.13
CA GLY A 196 -22.28 -4.87 -20.58
C GLY A 196 -20.84 -4.76 -21.11
N GLU A 197 -20.39 -5.75 -21.88
CA GLU A 197 -19.00 -5.83 -22.38
C GLU A 197 -18.60 -4.73 -23.38
N ASN A 198 -19.56 -4.01 -23.97
CA ASN A 198 -19.33 -3.13 -25.13
C ASN A 198 -19.54 -1.63 -24.84
N TYR A 199 -19.71 -1.23 -23.58
CA TYR A 199 -20.01 0.17 -23.25
C TYR A 199 -19.07 0.71 -22.17
N ARG A 200 -18.34 1.77 -22.52
CA ARG A 200 -17.53 2.53 -21.57
C ARG A 200 -18.32 3.76 -21.11
N ARG A 201 -18.61 3.82 -19.81
CA ARG A 201 -19.32 4.93 -19.18
C ARG A 201 -18.34 5.97 -18.61
N GLU A 202 -18.74 7.23 -18.66
CA GLU A 202 -18.15 8.33 -17.86
C GLU A 202 -19.07 8.70 -16.69
N GLY A 203 -18.51 9.44 -15.73
CA GLY A 203 -19.22 9.99 -14.58
C GLY A 203 -20.43 10.85 -14.96
N SER A 204 -21.32 11.09 -13.99
CA SER A 204 -22.48 11.96 -14.16
C SER A 204 -22.16 13.31 -13.53
N ASN A 205 -22.57 14.39 -14.19
CA ASN A 205 -22.53 15.74 -13.62
C ASN A 205 -23.93 16.20 -13.19
N SER A 206 -24.90 15.28 -13.14
CA SER A 206 -26.28 15.58 -12.77
C SER A 206 -26.37 16.07 -11.33
N THR A 207 -26.92 17.27 -11.16
CA THR A 207 -27.29 17.85 -9.87
C THR A 207 -28.80 18.05 -9.72
N ASN A 208 -29.61 17.48 -10.63
CA ASN A 208 -31.05 17.63 -10.58
C ASN A 208 -31.65 16.88 -9.37
N GLY A 209 -32.61 17.50 -8.69
CA GLY A 209 -33.37 16.86 -7.60
C GLY A 209 -32.64 16.73 -6.26
N LEU A 210 -31.42 17.26 -6.14
CA LEU A 210 -30.65 17.30 -4.89
C LEU A 210 -30.67 18.69 -4.24
N ASP A 211 -30.49 18.71 -2.92
CA ASP A 211 -30.14 19.92 -2.15
C ASP A 211 -28.67 19.81 -1.70
N ILE A 212 -27.86 20.86 -1.91
CA ILE A 212 -26.53 20.96 -1.33
C ILE A 212 -26.68 21.52 0.09
N ILE A 213 -26.42 20.69 1.09
CA ILE A 213 -26.55 21.07 2.52
C ILE A 213 -25.25 21.69 3.04
N PHE A 214 -24.11 21.28 2.47
CA PHE A 214 -22.80 21.84 2.76
C PHE A 214 -21.86 21.60 1.57
N GLU A 215 -21.00 22.58 1.30
CA GLU A 215 -19.95 22.49 0.29
C GLU A 215 -18.73 23.31 0.75
N TYR A 216 -17.56 22.68 0.74
CA TYR A 216 -16.29 23.36 0.95
C TYR A 216 -15.67 23.77 -0.39
N LYS A 217 -15.66 25.08 -0.68
CA LYS A 217 -15.25 25.61 -2.00
C LYS A 217 -13.75 25.87 -2.17
N ASN A 218 -12.99 25.95 -1.08
CA ASN A 218 -11.57 26.31 -1.12
C ASN A 218 -10.66 25.08 -1.16
N ASP A 219 -10.98 24.15 -2.07
CA ASP A 219 -10.34 22.86 -2.15
C ASP A 219 -9.17 22.88 -3.16
N ASP A 220 -7.94 22.77 -2.67
CA ASP A 220 -6.79 22.47 -3.52
C ASP A 220 -6.74 20.96 -3.68
N PHE A 221 -7.02 20.47 -4.89
CA PHE A 221 -7.01 19.04 -5.20
C PHE A 221 -5.71 18.34 -4.79
N PHE A 222 -4.56 19.01 -4.90
CA PHE A 222 -3.26 18.44 -4.55
C PHE A 222 -2.96 18.56 -3.06
N ASN A 223 -3.45 19.60 -2.38
CA ASN A 223 -3.22 19.84 -0.97
C ASN A 223 -4.52 20.23 -0.23
N PRO A 224 -5.50 19.31 -0.14
CA PRO A 224 -6.79 19.63 0.42
C PRO A 224 -6.63 19.98 1.90
N LYS A 225 -6.98 21.23 2.22
CA LYS A 225 -7.03 21.72 3.60
C LYS A 225 -8.22 21.17 4.35
N PHE A 226 -9.24 20.71 3.63
CA PHE A 226 -10.46 20.16 4.20
C PHE A 226 -10.80 18.84 3.52
N SER A 227 -11.33 17.88 4.27
CA SER A 227 -11.92 16.68 3.69
C SER A 227 -12.92 16.04 4.65
N LEU A 228 -14.08 15.66 4.15
CA LEU A 228 -15.03 14.78 4.83
C LEU A 228 -14.57 13.33 4.63
N ALA A 229 -14.34 12.63 5.74
CA ALA A 229 -13.88 11.24 5.71
C ALA A 229 -15.04 10.26 5.72
N THR A 230 -16.07 10.53 6.54
CA THR A 230 -17.29 9.72 6.60
C THR A 230 -18.44 10.50 7.23
N SER A 231 -19.65 9.94 7.17
CA SER A 231 -20.81 10.37 7.95
C SER A 231 -21.52 9.20 8.61
N PHE A 232 -22.26 9.48 9.68
CA PHE A 232 -22.99 8.47 10.45
C PHE A 232 -24.19 9.08 11.16
N ILE A 233 -25.21 8.28 11.42
CA ILE A 233 -26.36 8.68 12.21
C ILE A 233 -26.12 8.32 13.67
N SER A 234 -26.32 9.29 14.56
CA SER A 234 -26.43 9.02 15.99
C SER A 234 -27.46 9.94 16.63
N ASN A 235 -28.20 9.45 17.64
CA ASN A 235 -29.25 10.20 18.33
C ASN A 235 -30.20 10.94 17.36
N ASN A 236 -30.59 10.26 16.27
CA ASN A 236 -31.44 10.78 15.20
C ASN A 236 -30.90 12.06 14.50
N LYS A 237 -29.58 12.21 14.44
CA LYS A 237 -28.86 13.31 13.78
C LYS A 237 -27.74 12.78 12.90
N LEU A 238 -27.43 13.52 11.84
CA LEU A 238 -26.34 13.19 10.93
C LEU A 238 -25.05 13.91 11.35
N TYR A 239 -24.02 13.13 11.63
CA TYR A 239 -22.69 13.59 12.01
C TYR A 239 -21.65 13.22 10.97
N HIS A 240 -20.55 13.97 10.96
CA HIS A 240 -19.50 13.84 9.95
C HIS A 240 -18.14 13.86 10.63
N ILE A 241 -17.27 12.90 10.30
CA ILE A 241 -15.85 13.03 10.61
C ILE A 241 -15.19 13.79 9.47
N TYR A 242 -14.54 14.90 9.80
CA TYR A 242 -13.87 15.73 8.82
C TYR A 242 -12.53 16.23 9.35
N LYS A 243 -11.63 16.52 8.43
CA LYS A 243 -10.36 17.17 8.70
C LYS A 243 -10.42 18.59 8.17
N ASP A 244 -9.84 19.54 8.91
CA ASP A 244 -9.49 20.86 8.40
C ASP A 244 -7.95 21.09 8.46
N SER A 245 -7.51 22.33 8.27
CA SER A 245 -6.08 22.67 8.29
C SER A 245 -5.41 22.54 9.66
N ILE A 246 -6.21 22.35 10.73
CA ILE A 246 -5.76 22.34 12.12
C ILE A 246 -5.87 20.93 12.71
N SER A 247 -7.05 20.30 12.59
CA SER A 247 -7.31 19.01 13.23
C SER A 247 -8.45 18.23 12.58
N THR A 248 -8.62 16.98 13.04
CA THR A 248 -9.77 16.14 12.71
C THR A 248 -10.84 16.31 13.78
N LYS A 249 -12.11 16.38 13.35
CA LYS A 249 -13.26 16.75 14.16
C LYS A 249 -14.48 15.90 13.80
N ILE A 250 -15.45 15.89 14.70
CA ILE A 250 -16.82 15.45 14.42
C ILE A 250 -17.69 16.70 14.37
N GLY A 251 -18.52 16.83 13.34
CA GLY A 251 -19.39 17.98 13.15
C GLY A 251 -20.81 17.63 12.73
N GLU A 252 -21.71 18.56 13.00
CA GLU A 252 -23.11 18.56 12.56
C GLU A 252 -23.31 19.76 11.62
N VAL A 253 -24.08 19.60 10.54
CA VAL A 253 -24.41 20.75 9.68
C VAL A 253 -25.58 21.51 10.28
N ILE A 254 -25.34 22.78 10.64
CA ILE A 254 -26.33 23.70 11.20
C ILE A 254 -26.31 24.95 10.34
N ASN A 255 -27.46 25.31 9.74
CA ASN A 255 -27.59 26.49 8.86
C ASN A 255 -26.50 26.52 7.77
N ASN A 256 -26.32 25.41 7.06
CA ASN A 256 -25.31 25.19 6.01
C ASN A 256 -23.85 25.33 6.46
N ASN A 257 -23.59 25.39 7.77
CA ASN A 257 -22.25 25.43 8.34
C ASN A 257 -21.95 24.14 9.08
N LEU A 258 -20.77 23.56 8.86
CA LEU A 258 -20.30 22.40 9.61
C LEU A 258 -19.76 22.85 10.98
N VAL A 259 -20.55 22.62 12.02
CA VAL A 259 -20.25 23.04 13.38
C VAL A 259 -19.61 21.88 14.15
N PRO A 260 -18.38 22.04 14.69
CA PRO A 260 -17.73 20.98 15.45
C PRO A 260 -18.45 20.72 16.76
N VAL A 261 -18.64 19.44 17.06
CA VAL A 261 -19.18 18.94 18.34
C VAL A 261 -18.15 18.09 19.11
N TYR A 262 -17.08 17.68 18.44
CA TYR A 262 -15.92 17.02 19.05
C TYR A 262 -14.66 17.31 18.24
N THR A 263 -13.52 17.42 18.91
CA THR A 263 -12.19 17.51 18.27
C THR A 263 -11.33 16.35 18.74
N PHE A 264 -10.76 15.60 17.80
CA PHE A 264 -9.85 14.51 18.15
C PHE A 264 -8.55 15.07 18.72
N ASN A 265 -8.06 14.44 19.79
CA ASN A 265 -6.83 14.87 20.46
C ASN A 265 -5.57 14.49 19.66
N ALA A 266 -5.67 13.47 18.81
CA ALA A 266 -4.59 12.98 17.98
C ALA A 266 -4.58 13.68 16.60
N LYS A 267 -3.38 13.96 16.08
CA LYS A 267 -3.17 14.45 14.71
C LYS A 267 -3.34 13.33 13.69
N ILE A 268 -4.57 12.83 13.60
CA ILE A 268 -4.97 11.80 12.65
C ILE A 268 -5.47 12.45 11.36
N LYS A 269 -5.23 11.78 10.24
CA LYS A 269 -5.70 12.13 8.91
C LYS A 269 -6.50 10.95 8.39
N PRO A 270 -7.82 10.91 8.65
CA PRO A 270 -8.67 9.84 8.15
C PRO A 270 -8.73 9.88 6.63
N PHE A 271 -8.84 8.71 6.00
CA PHE A 271 -8.95 8.57 4.56
C PHE A 271 -9.75 7.30 4.23
N ASN A 272 -10.32 7.27 3.03
CA ASN A 272 -10.82 6.05 2.41
C ASN A 272 -9.81 5.63 1.34
N TRP A 273 -9.60 4.32 1.15
CA TRP A 273 -8.70 3.86 0.10
C TRP A 273 -9.30 4.22 -1.27
N TYR A 274 -8.47 4.58 -2.24
CA TYR A 274 -8.92 5.11 -3.55
C TYR A 274 -9.89 4.20 -4.31
N TYR A 275 -9.93 2.91 -3.98
CA TYR A 275 -10.76 1.89 -4.64
C TYR A 275 -11.66 1.15 -3.64
N ASP A 276 -11.85 1.71 -2.45
CA ASP A 276 -12.76 1.17 -1.43
C ASP A 276 -14.24 1.47 -1.76
N SER A 277 -14.58 1.52 -3.05
CA SER A 277 -15.93 1.72 -3.57
C SER A 277 -16.89 0.57 -3.23
N ARG A 278 -16.35 -0.50 -2.63
CA ARG A 278 -17.10 -1.68 -2.24
C ARG A 278 -17.11 -1.87 -0.73
N TYR A 279 -16.74 -0.84 0.05
CA TYR A 279 -16.81 -0.80 1.52
C TYR A 279 -18.13 -0.17 2.00
N PRO A 280 -19.19 -0.97 2.16
CA PRO A 280 -20.55 -0.48 2.28
C PRO A 280 -21.05 -0.88 3.68
N ILE A 281 -20.46 -0.32 4.75
CA ILE A 281 -20.94 -0.68 6.09
C ILE A 281 -22.30 0.02 6.29
N GLN A 282 -23.36 -0.65 5.85
CA GLN A 282 -24.68 -0.02 5.72
C GLN A 282 -25.78 -0.89 6.29
N ASN A 283 -25.55 -1.31 7.53
CA ASN A 283 -26.62 -1.48 8.52
C ASN A 283 -26.55 -0.39 9.61
N ASN A 284 -26.08 0.82 9.27
CA ASN A 284 -26.01 2.08 10.05
C ASN A 284 -25.45 2.05 11.49
N ASN A 285 -25.15 0.89 12.05
CA ASN A 285 -24.90 0.71 13.49
C ASN A 285 -23.41 0.52 13.80
N TYR A 286 -22.62 0.23 12.79
CA TYR A 286 -21.18 0.11 12.89
C TYR A 286 -20.57 0.64 11.60
N GLN A 287 -19.44 1.34 11.67
CA GLN A 287 -18.58 1.57 10.52
C GLN A 287 -17.13 1.80 10.96
N THR A 288 -16.19 1.69 10.04
CA THR A 288 -14.77 1.92 10.31
C THR A 288 -14.16 2.87 9.30
N VAL A 289 -13.24 3.72 9.74
CA VAL A 289 -12.47 4.62 8.87
C VAL A 289 -10.98 4.46 9.18
N GLN A 290 -10.18 4.28 8.13
CA GLN A 290 -8.73 4.19 8.27
C GLN A 290 -8.13 5.59 8.46
N PHE A 291 -7.02 5.70 9.20
CA PHE A 291 -6.28 6.96 9.32
C PHE A 291 -4.78 6.77 9.32
N LYS A 292 -4.07 7.81 8.90
CA LYS A 292 -2.62 7.96 9.04
C LYS A 292 -2.28 9.13 9.95
N THR A 293 -1.03 9.22 10.39
CA THR A 293 -0.52 10.39 11.12
C THR A 293 0.57 11.11 10.31
N ASP A 294 1.22 12.10 10.91
CA ASP A 294 2.46 12.68 10.35
C ASP A 294 3.64 11.70 10.41
N SER A 295 3.52 10.62 11.18
CA SER A 295 4.50 9.56 11.30
C SER A 295 4.12 8.38 10.42
N ASP A 296 4.99 8.01 9.47
CA ASP A 296 4.74 6.91 8.53
C ASP A 296 4.59 5.54 9.22
N ASN A 297 5.06 5.38 10.45
CA ASN A 297 4.93 4.15 11.23
C ASN A 297 3.76 4.16 12.23
N ILE A 298 2.95 5.24 12.25
CA ILE A 298 1.74 5.34 13.07
C ILE A 298 0.52 5.59 12.19
N TYR A 299 -0.40 4.64 12.23
CA TYR A 299 -1.65 4.59 11.48
C TYR A 299 -2.71 3.90 12.33
N GLY A 300 -3.95 3.80 11.87
CA GLY A 300 -4.99 3.21 12.70
C GLY A 300 -6.36 3.16 12.08
N ILE A 301 -7.34 2.82 12.92
CA ILE A 301 -8.74 2.69 12.56
C ILE A 301 -9.61 3.42 13.58
N ILE A 302 -10.61 4.14 13.08
CA ILE A 302 -11.69 4.71 13.88
C ILE A 302 -12.88 3.78 13.72
N GLU A 303 -13.35 3.19 14.80
CA GLU A 303 -14.59 2.42 14.85
C GLU A 303 -15.71 3.34 15.34
N ILE A 304 -16.85 3.30 14.67
CA ILE A 304 -17.99 4.16 14.96
C ILE A 304 -19.19 3.25 15.16
N SER A 305 -19.77 3.25 16.36
CA SER A 305 -21.00 2.54 16.66
C SER A 305 -21.91 3.42 17.50
N GLU A 306 -22.91 4.01 16.85
CA GLU A 306 -23.81 5.01 17.45
C GLU A 306 -23.04 6.17 18.09
N ASN A 307 -23.05 6.28 19.42
CA ASN A 307 -22.33 7.29 20.20
C ASN A 307 -20.91 6.87 20.60
N ASN A 308 -20.56 5.60 20.44
CA ASN A 308 -19.27 5.05 20.81
C ASN A 308 -18.29 5.18 19.65
N ILE A 309 -17.15 5.80 19.90
CA ILE A 309 -16.10 5.99 18.93
C ILE A 309 -14.79 5.47 19.51
N ASN A 310 -14.26 4.40 18.94
CA ASN A 310 -12.98 3.86 19.36
C ASN A 310 -11.89 4.23 18.35
N VAL A 311 -10.82 4.87 18.82
CA VAL A 311 -9.67 5.25 18.00
C VAL A 311 -8.50 4.36 18.37
N THR A 312 -8.24 3.34 17.55
CA THR A 312 -7.09 2.44 17.75
C THR A 312 -5.94 2.87 16.84
N SER A 313 -4.79 3.19 17.43
CA SER A 313 -3.54 3.50 16.72
C SER A 313 -2.60 2.30 16.77
N PHE A 314 -2.06 1.91 15.62
CA PHE A 314 -0.96 0.96 15.48
C PHE A 314 0.36 1.70 15.37
N LYS A 315 1.31 1.39 16.25
CA LYS A 315 2.70 1.80 16.15
C LYS A 315 3.50 0.62 15.60
N ASN A 316 3.91 0.71 14.33
CA ASN A 316 4.76 -0.29 13.73
C ASN A 316 6.23 -0.04 14.14
N VAL A 317 6.78 -0.94 14.95
CA VAL A 317 8.18 -0.87 15.42
C VAL A 317 9.14 -1.69 14.55
N TYR A 318 8.65 -2.22 13.43
CA TYR A 318 9.51 -2.92 12.48
C TYR A 318 10.57 -1.98 11.91
N HIS A 319 11.82 -2.43 12.00
CA HIS A 319 12.97 -1.83 11.34
C HIS A 319 13.76 -2.94 10.66
N GLU A 320 14.20 -2.68 9.42
CA GLU A 320 15.11 -3.61 8.75
C GLU A 320 16.43 -3.73 9.53
N PRO A 321 17.02 -4.94 9.60
CA PRO A 321 18.30 -5.13 10.27
C PRO A 321 19.40 -4.27 9.65
N VAL A 322 20.12 -3.54 10.50
CA VAL A 322 21.31 -2.76 10.13
C VAL A 322 22.55 -3.55 10.54
N PHE A 323 23.42 -3.82 9.57
CA PHE A 323 24.60 -4.65 9.74
C PHE A 323 25.78 -3.90 10.33
N GLU A 324 25.87 -2.58 10.14
CA GLU A 324 27.06 -1.77 10.40
C GLU A 324 28.22 -2.12 9.45
N GLU A 325 29.09 -1.15 9.21
CA GLU A 325 30.19 -1.28 8.23
C GLU A 325 31.12 -2.46 8.54
N THR A 326 31.56 -2.62 9.80
CA THR A 326 32.52 -3.67 10.18
C THR A 326 31.97 -5.07 9.96
N LYS A 327 30.74 -5.36 10.43
CA LYS A 327 30.14 -6.70 10.22
C LYS A 327 29.83 -6.95 8.75
N MET A 328 29.47 -5.90 7.99
CA MET A 328 29.28 -6.04 6.54
C MET A 328 30.58 -6.40 5.82
N LYS A 329 31.72 -5.80 6.21
CA LYS A 329 33.04 -6.16 5.67
C LYS A 329 33.41 -7.60 6.00
N GLU A 330 33.34 -7.98 7.27
CA GLU A 330 33.63 -9.36 7.72
C GLU A 330 32.74 -10.38 7.00
N TRP A 331 31.44 -10.09 6.89
CA TRP A 331 30.52 -10.93 6.15
C TRP A 331 30.90 -11.03 4.67
N PHE A 332 31.21 -9.91 4.01
CA PHE A 332 31.57 -9.88 2.59
C PHE A 332 32.83 -10.69 2.31
N GLU A 333 33.89 -10.53 3.10
CA GLU A 333 35.15 -11.25 2.91
C GLU A 333 34.93 -12.77 3.05
N ASN A 334 34.24 -13.18 4.11
CA ASN A 334 33.91 -14.59 4.33
C ASN A 334 33.04 -15.17 3.22
N ILE A 335 32.00 -14.44 2.79
CA ILE A 335 31.08 -14.94 1.78
C ILE A 335 31.70 -14.95 0.39
N PHE A 336 32.54 -13.97 0.07
CA PHE A 336 33.30 -13.95 -1.17
C PHE A 336 34.22 -15.17 -1.25
N ASP A 337 35.00 -15.44 -0.21
CA ASP A 337 35.91 -16.59 -0.18
C ASP A 337 35.16 -17.91 -0.34
N HIS A 338 34.02 -18.04 0.34
CA HIS A 338 33.15 -19.19 0.21
C HIS A 338 32.61 -19.34 -1.21
N TYR A 339 32.03 -18.26 -1.77
CA TYR A 339 31.42 -18.30 -3.10
C TYR A 339 32.44 -18.52 -4.21
N TYR A 340 33.58 -17.85 -4.16
CA TYR A 340 34.65 -18.00 -5.14
C TYR A 340 35.20 -19.44 -5.15
N SER A 341 35.51 -19.98 -3.96
CA SER A 341 36.09 -21.33 -3.84
C SER A 341 35.12 -22.45 -4.20
N ASN A 342 33.81 -22.20 -4.09
CA ASN A 342 32.77 -23.22 -4.29
C ASN A 342 31.85 -22.93 -5.48
N PHE A 343 32.18 -21.97 -6.35
CA PHE A 343 31.27 -21.45 -7.38
C PHE A 343 30.61 -22.55 -8.21
N ASP A 344 31.39 -23.58 -8.57
CA ASP A 344 30.92 -24.74 -9.32
C ASP A 344 29.89 -25.64 -8.61
N ASN A 345 29.76 -25.51 -7.31
CA ASN A 345 28.86 -26.31 -6.49
C ASN A 345 27.93 -25.44 -5.64
N LEU A 346 27.73 -24.18 -6.03
CA LEU A 346 26.74 -23.29 -5.41
C LEU A 346 25.37 -23.49 -6.03
N PHE A 347 24.37 -23.71 -5.16
CA PHE A 347 22.97 -23.84 -5.52
C PHE A 347 22.12 -22.79 -4.80
N LEU A 348 21.02 -22.38 -5.42
CA LEU A 348 20.12 -21.35 -4.90
C LEU A 348 19.67 -21.63 -3.44
N LYS A 349 19.36 -22.89 -3.11
CA LYS A 349 18.94 -23.28 -1.76
C LYS A 349 20.00 -22.95 -0.68
N GLN A 350 21.29 -23.03 -1.01
CA GLN A 350 22.36 -22.67 -0.08
C GLN A 350 22.41 -21.16 0.12
N ILE A 351 22.26 -20.40 -0.97
CA ILE A 351 22.17 -18.94 -0.93
C ILE A 351 20.98 -18.51 -0.07
N ASP A 352 19.79 -19.05 -0.33
CA ASP A 352 18.58 -18.69 0.41
C ASP A 352 18.75 -18.95 1.92
N LYS A 353 19.42 -20.04 2.32
CA LYS A 353 19.73 -20.32 3.72
C LYS A 353 20.69 -19.30 4.34
N ILE A 354 21.74 -18.91 3.62
CA ILE A 354 22.71 -17.91 4.08
C ILE A 354 21.98 -16.57 4.29
N GLU A 355 21.16 -16.18 3.33
CA GLU A 355 20.46 -14.89 3.33
C GLU A 355 19.36 -14.81 4.40
N GLN A 356 18.64 -15.91 4.62
CA GLN A 356 17.67 -16.02 5.71
C GLN A 356 18.31 -15.94 7.09
N ASN A 357 19.47 -16.57 7.30
CA ASN A 357 20.21 -16.47 8.58
C ASN A 357 20.64 -15.04 8.90
N LEU A 358 20.90 -14.24 7.86
CA LEU A 358 21.22 -12.82 7.96
C LEU A 358 19.98 -11.95 8.15
N LYS A 359 18.77 -12.52 8.00
CA LYS A 359 17.51 -11.76 7.95
C LYS A 359 17.57 -10.66 6.88
N ALA A 360 18.23 -10.95 5.76
CA ALA A 360 18.26 -10.04 4.62
C ALA A 360 16.86 -9.90 4.01
N THR A 361 16.55 -8.71 3.49
CA THR A 361 15.25 -8.43 2.88
C THR A 361 15.20 -9.05 1.47
N ASP A 362 14.28 -9.99 1.21
CA ASP A 362 14.05 -10.58 -0.12
C ASP A 362 13.35 -9.57 -1.05
N LEU A 363 14.07 -9.11 -2.05
CA LEU A 363 13.63 -8.19 -3.10
C LEU A 363 13.51 -8.90 -4.46
N THR A 364 13.31 -10.20 -4.50
CA THR A 364 13.22 -10.98 -5.75
C THR A 364 12.01 -10.54 -6.56
N GLN A 365 12.17 -10.34 -7.87
CA GLN A 365 11.08 -9.90 -8.74
C GLN A 365 10.21 -11.05 -9.24
N ASN A 366 8.96 -10.72 -9.59
CA ASN A 366 8.06 -11.66 -10.25
C ASN A 366 8.16 -11.62 -11.79
N HIS A 367 8.73 -10.55 -12.36
CA HIS A 367 9.00 -10.45 -13.79
C HIS A 367 10.41 -10.96 -14.11
N LYS A 368 10.65 -11.30 -15.38
CA LYS A 368 11.96 -11.75 -15.85
C LYS A 368 12.96 -10.59 -15.78
N ILE A 369 14.09 -10.81 -15.12
CA ILE A 369 15.29 -9.97 -15.26
C ILE A 369 16.36 -10.82 -15.92
N SER A 370 16.84 -10.37 -17.08
CA SER A 370 17.97 -10.97 -17.78
C SER A 370 19.26 -10.24 -17.44
N HIS A 371 20.39 -10.86 -17.79
CA HIS A 371 21.71 -10.24 -17.68
C HIS A 371 22.49 -10.53 -18.96
N TYR A 372 23.14 -9.51 -19.54
CA TYR A 372 23.83 -9.63 -20.84
C TYR A 372 24.92 -10.73 -20.85
N LEU A 373 25.60 -10.96 -19.72
CA LEU A 373 26.56 -12.07 -19.56
C LEU A 373 25.93 -13.48 -19.61
N LEU A 374 24.61 -13.58 -19.66
CA LEU A 374 23.84 -14.82 -19.61
C LEU A 374 22.86 -14.94 -20.78
N GLU A 375 23.02 -14.16 -21.85
CA GLU A 375 22.08 -14.14 -23.00
C GLU A 375 21.84 -15.53 -23.61
N ASP A 376 22.89 -16.35 -23.69
CA ASP A 376 22.81 -17.72 -24.23
C ASP A 376 22.49 -18.79 -23.18
N LYS A 377 22.21 -18.39 -21.92
CA LYS A 377 21.97 -19.32 -20.81
C LYS A 377 20.50 -19.32 -20.40
N ASP A 378 19.99 -20.50 -20.12
CA ASP A 378 18.65 -20.67 -19.55
C ASP A 378 18.69 -20.39 -18.05
N VAL A 379 18.55 -19.10 -17.68
CA VAL A 379 18.59 -18.61 -16.30
C VAL A 379 17.26 -18.03 -15.86
N GLN A 380 16.87 -18.20 -14.60
CA GLN A 380 15.67 -17.57 -14.02
C GLN A 380 15.88 -16.08 -13.71
N THR A 381 14.80 -15.39 -13.32
CA THR A 381 14.92 -14.12 -12.58
C THR A 381 15.84 -14.33 -11.38
N PRO A 382 16.86 -13.47 -11.18
CA PRO A 382 17.78 -13.63 -10.09
C PRO A 382 17.05 -13.55 -8.76
N ARG A 383 17.53 -14.32 -7.79
CA ARG A 383 17.16 -14.11 -6.39
C ARG A 383 17.87 -12.84 -5.91
N ILE A 384 17.13 -11.90 -5.32
CA ILE A 384 17.67 -10.59 -4.92
C ILE A 384 17.47 -10.40 -3.42
N TYR A 385 18.52 -10.02 -2.71
CA TYR A 385 18.46 -9.69 -1.28
C TYR A 385 19.10 -8.34 -0.99
N ARG A 386 18.54 -7.60 -0.04
CA ARG A 386 19.09 -6.36 0.49
C ARG A 386 19.61 -6.52 1.91
N LYS A 387 20.76 -5.90 2.17
CA LYS A 387 21.32 -5.71 3.52
C LYS A 387 21.61 -4.23 3.73
N ILE A 388 21.15 -3.67 4.84
CA ILE A 388 21.44 -2.28 5.19
C ILE A 388 22.78 -2.25 5.92
N GLU A 389 23.77 -1.56 5.36
CA GLU A 389 25.03 -1.34 6.04
C GLU A 389 24.87 -0.20 7.05
N ASP A 390 24.37 0.95 6.60
CA ASP A 390 24.06 2.11 7.44
C ASP A 390 22.99 3.02 6.80
N SER A 391 22.85 4.24 7.33
CA SER A 391 21.90 5.25 6.82
C SER A 391 22.18 5.73 5.39
N GLY A 392 23.41 5.57 4.89
CA GLY A 392 23.86 6.01 3.58
C GLY A 392 23.98 4.89 2.55
N VAL A 393 24.34 3.68 2.96
CA VAL A 393 24.69 2.57 2.05
C VAL A 393 23.90 1.31 2.35
N SER A 394 23.45 0.65 1.28
CA SER A 394 22.91 -0.70 1.31
C SER A 394 23.59 -1.56 0.24
N LEU A 395 23.63 -2.86 0.49
CA LEU A 395 24.13 -3.85 -0.45
C LEU A 395 22.96 -4.65 -1.00
N LEU A 396 22.82 -4.65 -2.33
CA LEU A 396 21.99 -5.60 -3.06
C LEU A 396 22.86 -6.76 -3.53
N THR A 397 22.42 -7.99 -3.27
CA THR A 397 23.03 -9.20 -3.80
C THR A 397 22.08 -9.87 -4.76
N MET A 398 22.51 -10.11 -5.99
CA MET A 398 21.75 -10.83 -7.00
C MET A 398 22.42 -12.16 -7.33
N TYR A 399 21.60 -13.20 -7.40
CA TYR A 399 22.04 -14.56 -7.69
C TYR A 399 21.28 -15.07 -8.90
N TYR A 400 21.94 -15.12 -10.05
CA TYR A 400 21.37 -15.69 -11.27
C TYR A 400 21.65 -17.19 -11.29
N TYR A 401 20.63 -17.98 -11.58
CA TYR A 401 20.68 -19.43 -11.47
C TYR A 401 19.99 -20.11 -12.64
N ASN A 402 20.49 -21.30 -12.98
CA ASN A 402 19.95 -22.14 -14.04
C ASN A 402 18.53 -22.62 -13.71
N THR A 403 17.64 -22.61 -14.69
CA THR A 403 16.22 -22.98 -14.52
C THR A 403 15.98 -24.43 -14.11
N LYS A 404 16.86 -25.37 -14.49
CA LYS A 404 16.64 -26.81 -14.34
C LYS A 404 17.24 -27.38 -13.07
N ASN A 405 18.43 -26.91 -12.70
CA ASN A 405 19.20 -27.47 -11.59
C ASN A 405 19.50 -26.46 -10.47
N GLU A 406 19.03 -25.22 -10.61
CA GLU A 406 19.21 -24.14 -9.62
C GLU A 406 20.67 -23.81 -9.26
N LYS A 407 21.63 -24.23 -10.09
CA LYS A 407 23.05 -23.92 -9.94
C LYS A 407 23.28 -22.44 -10.25
N ILE A 408 24.13 -21.80 -9.45
CA ILE A 408 24.49 -20.39 -9.64
C ILE A 408 25.37 -20.20 -10.89
N GLU A 409 24.99 -19.24 -11.72
CA GLU A 409 25.70 -18.89 -12.97
C GLU A 409 26.39 -17.53 -12.87
N LEU A 410 25.86 -16.60 -12.06
CA LEU A 410 26.44 -15.28 -11.81
C LEU A 410 25.99 -14.78 -10.44
N ILE A 411 26.93 -14.16 -9.71
CA ILE A 411 26.67 -13.44 -8.47
C ILE A 411 27.04 -11.98 -8.68
N GLU A 412 26.15 -11.07 -8.30
CA GLU A 412 26.39 -9.62 -8.29
C GLU A 412 26.21 -9.07 -6.88
N PHE A 413 27.17 -8.25 -6.46
CA PHE A 413 27.14 -7.43 -5.25
C PHE A 413 27.10 -5.97 -5.69
N ASP A 414 26.06 -5.24 -5.31
CA ASP A 414 25.79 -3.90 -5.79
C ASP A 414 25.51 -2.97 -4.60
N TRP A 415 26.51 -2.16 -4.26
CA TRP A 415 26.41 -1.15 -3.20
C TRP A 415 25.82 0.13 -3.75
N LYS A 416 24.69 0.52 -3.17
CA LYS A 416 23.88 1.67 -3.58
C LYS A 416 23.46 2.51 -2.38
N ASN A 417 22.96 3.71 -2.68
CA ASN A 417 22.44 4.61 -1.67
C ASN A 417 21.24 3.95 -1.02
N ASN A 418 21.16 4.03 0.31
CA ASN A 418 20.01 3.54 1.05
C ASN A 418 18.84 4.52 0.88
N THR A 419 18.08 4.39 -0.22
CA THR A 419 16.99 5.30 -0.59
C THR A 419 15.63 4.92 0.03
N ASN A 420 15.61 4.14 1.10
CA ASN A 420 14.38 3.81 1.83
C ASN A 420 13.75 5.03 2.53
N ARG A 421 14.38 6.21 2.46
CA ARG A 421 13.81 7.50 2.88
C ARG A 421 13.43 8.33 1.66
N ARG A 422 12.19 8.84 1.66
CA ARG A 422 11.62 9.84 0.73
C ARG A 422 12.35 11.20 0.74
N ASP A 423 13.65 11.24 1.03
CA ASP A 423 14.48 12.44 0.95
C ASP A 423 15.00 12.65 -0.47
N VAL A 424 14.10 12.66 -1.46
CA VAL A 424 14.41 13.03 -2.84
C VAL A 424 14.65 14.55 -2.96
N ILE A 425 14.44 15.33 -1.90
CA ILE A 425 14.49 16.80 -1.95
C ILE A 425 15.84 17.41 -1.50
N ASN A 426 16.79 16.65 -0.92
CA ASN A 426 18.11 17.19 -0.56
C ASN A 426 19.26 16.58 -1.40
N SER A 427 19.26 16.84 -2.70
CA SER A 427 20.10 16.15 -3.70
C SER A 427 21.44 16.83 -4.05
N LYS A 428 21.91 17.83 -3.31
CA LYS A 428 23.26 18.42 -3.54
C LYS A 428 24.28 18.13 -2.45
N SER A 429 23.92 18.17 -1.16
CA SER A 429 24.88 17.91 -0.06
C SER A 429 25.20 16.41 0.14
N ASN A 430 24.25 15.51 -0.16
CA ASN A 430 24.42 14.06 0.01
C ASN A 430 25.22 13.39 -1.13
N LYS A 431 25.40 14.08 -2.26
CA LYS A 431 26.05 13.50 -3.45
C LYS A 431 27.56 13.32 -3.26
N THR A 432 28.25 14.32 -2.72
CA THR A 432 29.69 14.24 -2.44
C THR A 432 30.02 13.21 -1.36
N LYS A 433 29.14 13.07 -0.36
CA LYS A 433 29.29 12.07 0.71
C LYS A 433 29.15 10.63 0.19
N SER A 434 28.18 10.37 -0.68
CA SER A 434 27.99 9.04 -1.29
C SER A 434 29.11 8.68 -2.28
N GLU A 435 29.57 9.63 -3.10
CA GLU A 435 30.73 9.44 -3.98
C GLU A 435 31.99 9.02 -3.20
N PHE A 436 32.27 9.69 -2.08
CA PHE A 436 33.40 9.33 -1.21
C PHE A 436 33.26 7.91 -0.63
N LEU A 437 32.08 7.54 -0.13
CA LEU A 437 31.81 6.23 0.46
C LEU A 437 32.05 5.08 -0.54
N TYR A 438 31.56 5.21 -1.78
CA TYR A 438 31.76 4.18 -2.80
C TYR A 438 33.22 4.07 -3.22
N LYS A 439 33.94 5.19 -3.32
CA LYS A 439 35.36 5.18 -3.65
C LYS A 439 36.18 4.46 -2.58
N THR A 440 35.99 4.80 -1.31
CA THR A 440 36.67 4.14 -0.19
C THR A 440 36.36 2.64 -0.15
N LYS A 441 35.10 2.27 -0.44
CA LYS A 441 34.71 0.86 -0.51
C LYS A 441 35.34 0.13 -1.69
N PHE A 442 35.42 0.77 -2.86
CA PHE A 442 36.14 0.24 -4.02
C PHE A 442 37.62 -0.01 -3.69
N GLU A 443 38.30 0.94 -3.05
CA GLU A 443 39.71 0.80 -2.65
C GLU A 443 39.90 -0.39 -1.69
N TRP A 444 39.01 -0.55 -0.71
CA TRP A 444 39.04 -1.70 0.20
C TRP A 444 38.81 -3.03 -0.53
N ILE A 445 37.77 -3.14 -1.36
CA ILE A 445 37.47 -4.38 -2.12
C ILE A 445 38.63 -4.69 -3.08
N SER A 446 39.15 -3.68 -3.78
CA SER A 446 40.28 -3.82 -4.68
C SER A 446 41.50 -4.39 -3.96
N ASN A 447 41.86 -3.83 -2.80
CA ASN A 447 42.98 -4.33 -1.99
C ASN A 447 42.75 -5.75 -1.49
N TYR A 448 41.53 -6.06 -1.03
CA TYR A 448 41.14 -7.40 -0.63
C TYR A 448 41.32 -8.42 -1.76
N LEU A 449 40.79 -8.10 -2.95
CA LEU A 449 40.90 -8.96 -4.13
C LEU A 449 42.35 -9.11 -4.61
N LYS A 450 43.16 -8.06 -4.55
CA LYS A 450 44.59 -8.14 -4.87
C LYS A 450 45.34 -9.11 -3.96
N ASN A 451 45.06 -9.06 -2.66
CA ASN A 451 45.67 -9.96 -1.69
C ASN A 451 45.24 -11.42 -1.91
N LYS A 452 44.01 -11.65 -2.40
CA LYS A 452 43.46 -13.00 -2.61
C LYS A 452 43.78 -13.60 -3.97
N LEU A 453 43.72 -12.79 -5.03
CA LEU A 453 43.75 -13.24 -6.42
C LEU A 453 45.01 -12.78 -7.17
N GLY A 454 45.81 -11.89 -6.60
CA GLY A 454 46.94 -11.22 -7.26
C GLY A 454 46.52 -9.95 -8.00
N GLU A 455 47.41 -9.39 -8.81
CA GLU A 455 47.09 -8.19 -9.59
C GLU A 455 45.99 -8.46 -10.65
N PRO A 456 45.13 -7.48 -10.97
CA PRO A 456 44.05 -7.66 -11.94
C PRO A 456 44.61 -7.91 -13.34
N SER A 457 43.97 -8.84 -14.06
CA SER A 457 44.24 -9.11 -15.49
C SER A 457 43.98 -7.91 -16.39
N SER A 458 43.07 -7.00 -15.99
CA SER A 458 42.89 -5.70 -16.63
C SER A 458 42.42 -4.65 -15.63
N SER A 459 42.90 -3.41 -15.79
CA SER A 459 42.46 -2.25 -15.01
C SER A 459 42.21 -1.08 -15.96
N ILE A 460 40.98 -0.60 -16.00
CA ILE A 460 40.56 0.54 -16.85
C ILE A 460 40.15 1.67 -15.91
N SER A 461 40.72 2.87 -16.13
CA SER A 461 40.38 4.07 -15.37
C SER A 461 39.94 5.16 -16.33
N GLU A 462 38.72 5.64 -16.17
CA GLU A 462 38.14 6.76 -16.90
C GLU A 462 37.90 7.94 -15.93
N SER A 463 37.45 9.09 -16.45
CA SER A 463 37.24 10.29 -15.64
C SER A 463 36.24 10.14 -14.50
N GLU A 464 35.30 9.19 -14.60
CA GLU A 464 34.25 8.96 -13.60
C GLU A 464 34.05 7.48 -13.21
N SER A 465 34.88 6.58 -13.73
CA SER A 465 34.75 5.14 -13.49
C SER A 465 36.11 4.48 -13.34
N VAL A 466 36.17 3.45 -12.49
CA VAL A 466 37.34 2.57 -12.39
C VAL A 466 36.83 1.13 -12.40
N GLU A 467 37.44 0.31 -13.24
CA GLU A 467 37.10 -1.10 -13.38
C GLU A 467 38.36 -1.95 -13.27
N GLN A 468 38.29 -3.00 -12.47
CA GLN A 468 39.32 -4.02 -12.36
C GLN A 468 38.72 -5.40 -12.58
N LYS A 469 39.44 -6.25 -13.32
CA LYS A 469 39.01 -7.60 -13.67
C LYS A 469 40.12 -8.61 -13.39
N TRP A 470 39.78 -9.72 -12.74
CA TRP A 470 40.61 -10.89 -12.56
C TRP A 470 39.99 -12.06 -13.34
N THR A 471 40.82 -12.79 -14.07
CA THR A 471 40.41 -14.01 -14.77
C THR A 471 41.31 -15.14 -14.29
N LYS A 472 40.76 -16.05 -13.47
CA LYS A 472 41.52 -17.13 -12.85
C LYS A 472 40.58 -18.30 -12.53
N ASP A 473 41.07 -19.53 -12.67
CA ASP A 473 40.33 -20.75 -12.33
C ASP A 473 38.96 -20.87 -13.03
N ASN A 474 38.91 -20.49 -14.31
CA ASN A 474 37.69 -20.42 -15.14
C ASN A 474 36.60 -19.44 -14.65
N LEU A 475 36.94 -18.60 -13.68
CA LEU A 475 36.09 -17.54 -13.16
C LEU A 475 36.62 -16.17 -13.57
N THR A 476 35.70 -15.27 -13.87
CA THR A 476 35.94 -13.84 -13.90
C THR A 476 35.39 -13.22 -12.62
N VAL A 477 36.22 -12.44 -11.95
CA VAL A 477 35.80 -11.47 -10.92
C VAL A 477 36.00 -10.07 -11.49
N ARG A 478 34.96 -9.24 -11.45
CA ARG A 478 35.00 -7.86 -11.92
C ARG A 478 34.50 -6.94 -10.83
N VAL A 479 35.24 -5.89 -10.51
CA VAL A 479 34.78 -4.81 -9.64
C VAL A 479 34.77 -3.51 -10.43
N LYS A 480 33.63 -2.81 -10.39
CA LYS A 480 33.42 -1.55 -11.10
C LYS A 480 32.90 -0.49 -10.14
N TYR A 481 33.67 0.57 -10.00
CA TYR A 481 33.25 1.79 -9.33
C TYR A 481 32.79 2.81 -10.36
N ILE A 482 31.67 3.44 -10.08
CA ILE A 482 31.21 4.68 -10.71
C ILE A 482 30.81 5.66 -9.61
N LYS A 483 30.76 6.96 -9.89
CA LYS A 483 30.35 7.97 -8.88
C LYS A 483 29.01 7.67 -8.17
N ARG A 484 28.13 6.89 -8.80
CA ARG A 484 26.78 6.58 -8.29
C ARG A 484 26.64 5.20 -7.65
N GLY A 485 27.70 4.40 -7.58
CA GLY A 485 27.61 3.05 -7.01
C GLY A 485 28.87 2.22 -7.22
N LEU A 486 28.87 1.05 -6.60
CA LEU A 486 29.96 0.09 -6.67
C LEU A 486 29.37 -1.29 -6.92
N GLU A 487 29.89 -1.97 -7.93
CA GLU A 487 29.43 -3.28 -8.35
C GLU A 487 30.60 -4.26 -8.30
N LEU A 488 30.35 -5.48 -7.84
CA LEU A 488 31.25 -6.62 -7.98
C LEU A 488 30.49 -7.80 -8.56
N ARG A 489 31.08 -8.48 -9.55
CA ARG A 489 30.51 -9.66 -10.20
C ARG A 489 31.46 -10.84 -10.12
N ILE A 490 30.90 -12.03 -9.91
CA ILE A 490 31.58 -13.33 -10.03
C ILE A 490 30.80 -14.18 -11.02
N TYR A 491 31.45 -14.63 -12.09
CA TYR A 491 30.82 -15.45 -13.13
C TYR A 491 31.84 -16.32 -13.86
N LYS A 492 31.36 -17.34 -14.56
CA LYS A 492 32.20 -18.18 -15.43
C LYS A 492 32.45 -17.54 -16.78
N ASN A 493 33.64 -17.77 -17.31
CA ASN A 493 33.99 -17.40 -18.68
C ASN A 493 33.13 -18.09 -19.73
#